data_AF-A0A950SMY6-F1
#
_entry.id   AF-A0A950SMY6-F1
#
_cell.length_a   1.000
_cell.length_b   1.000
_cell.length_c   1.000
_cell.angle_alpha   90.00
_cell.angle_beta   90.00
_cell.angle_gamma   90.00
#
_symmetry.space_group_name_H-M   'P 1'
#
loop_
_entity.id
_entity.type
_entity.pdbx_description
1 polymer ?
#
loop_
_entity_poly.entity_id
_entity_poly.type
_entity_poly.pdbx_seq_one_letter_code
_entity_poly.pdbx_strand_id
1 'polypeptide(L)'
;MEWSLGTFGDRRLDKRGGAILERMVVRKTVCLRRLGGDRRGELQAGRFFANPKVTAVQIVASWSERTGAACAGRHVLAIQDRTDVKFPTTAQRRRGLGPVKKGNAFGLLVHAMIAVDAASGSCLGLVGGDVWSRAGVNPTPHGKRPFAERESVHWVDTVQAAKSVLRPAERVTVVADREADIYPLWGSVPDGRVQVLTRAMKDRTLLDGGRLFAAVAAAPVAGRRKIEVPVREPGQPKRTALVELRYREIEIARPQQERDRSLPPSVRLRAIELRESDPPAGGEALHWRLLTTHPIPNAESAWEIVGWYQRRWVIEQMFRVIKSQGLQLEDSQIATAERLVKLAAVAVKAACVDMQLTQARDGTDQMPASNVFSDAEIDTLAALGPTLEGKTERQQNPHPPRSLAWAGWSIARLGGWNCYYKPPGPITFRRGMEQFYQIHRGRHLGRKLQ
;
A
#
# COMPACT_ATOMS: atom_id res chain seq x y z
N MET A 1 8.27 18.25 11.74
CA MET A 1 6.89 18.11 12.24
C MET A 1 6.75 16.82 13.03
N GLU A 2 6.20 16.89 14.25
CA GLU A 2 5.85 15.73 15.09
C GLU A 2 4.88 14.76 14.35
N TRP A 3 4.84 13.49 14.75
CA TRP A 3 3.88 12.50 14.25
C TRP A 3 2.45 13.03 14.27
N SER A 4 1.66 12.77 13.23
CA SER A 4 0.29 13.30 13.06
C SER A 4 -0.69 12.22 12.61
N LEU A 5 -1.94 12.30 13.10
CA LEU A 5 -3.09 11.57 12.57
C LEU A 5 -4.16 12.53 12.01
N GLY A 6 -3.73 13.75 11.63
CA GLY A 6 -4.61 14.86 11.27
C GLY A 6 -5.11 15.62 12.50
N THR A 7 -6.06 16.53 12.25
CA THR A 7 -6.66 17.41 13.26
C THR A 7 -8.08 16.96 13.59
N PHE A 8 -8.37 16.80 14.88
CA PHE A 8 -9.68 16.40 15.41
C PHE A 8 -10.43 17.56 16.08
N GLY A 9 -9.99 18.80 15.85
CA GLY A 9 -10.55 20.01 16.45
C GLY A 9 -10.26 20.15 17.95
N ASP A 10 -9.36 19.34 18.51
CA ASP A 10 -8.86 19.43 19.89
C ASP A 10 -7.38 19.09 19.91
N ARG A 11 -6.53 20.08 20.25
CA ARG A 11 -5.06 19.92 20.31
C ARG A 11 -4.61 18.75 21.18
N ARG A 12 -5.37 18.38 22.21
CA ARG A 12 -5.05 17.23 23.08
C ARG A 12 -5.28 15.91 22.36
N LEU A 13 -6.30 15.83 21.49
CA LEU A 13 -6.54 14.67 20.63
C LEU A 13 -5.47 14.57 19.55
N ASP A 14 -5.10 15.68 18.92
CA ASP A 14 -4.07 15.72 17.87
C ASP A 14 -2.74 15.22 18.42
N LYS A 15 -2.30 15.79 19.56
CA LYS A 15 -1.09 15.36 20.28
C LYS A 15 -1.16 13.88 20.69
N ARG A 16 -2.34 13.41 21.12
CA ARG A 16 -2.53 12.01 21.51
C ARG A 16 -2.43 11.08 20.31
N GLY A 17 -3.04 11.44 19.19
CA GLY A 17 -3.00 10.69 17.95
C GLY A 17 -1.58 10.56 17.41
N GLY A 18 -0.84 11.67 17.39
CA GLY A 18 0.59 11.68 17.06
C GLY A 18 1.40 10.72 17.92
N ALA A 19 1.26 10.79 19.25
CA ALA A 19 1.95 9.90 20.17
C ALA A 19 1.55 8.41 20.01
N ILE A 20 0.30 8.12 19.62
CA ILE A 20 -0.14 6.75 19.32
C ILE A 20 0.54 6.24 18.05
N LEU A 21 0.58 7.04 16.99
CA LEU A 21 1.23 6.68 15.73
C LEU A 21 2.72 6.45 15.92
N GLU A 22 3.42 7.39 16.57
CA GLU A 22 4.83 7.26 16.95
C GLU A 22 5.09 5.92 17.63
N ARG A 23 4.36 5.63 18.72
CA ARG A 23 4.58 4.42 19.51
C ARG A 23 4.21 3.15 18.74
N MET A 24 3.24 3.22 17.83
CA MET A 24 2.88 2.10 16.97
C MET A 24 4.00 1.78 15.99
N VAL A 25 4.60 2.79 15.36
CA VAL A 25 5.77 2.64 14.48
C VAL A 25 6.99 2.15 15.27
N VAL A 26 7.29 2.77 16.41
CA VAL A 26 8.47 2.44 17.21
C VAL A 26 8.38 1.03 17.80
N ARG A 27 7.28 0.71 18.48
CA ARG A 27 7.12 -0.56 19.22
C ARG A 27 6.54 -1.70 18.36
N LYS A 28 6.16 -1.43 17.11
CA LYS A 28 5.51 -2.36 16.18
C LYS A 28 4.35 -3.11 16.82
N THR A 29 3.39 -2.38 17.39
CA THR A 29 2.29 -3.02 18.12
C THR A 29 1.01 -2.21 18.08
N VAL A 30 -0.13 -2.92 18.03
CA VAL A 30 -1.46 -2.33 18.24
C VAL A 30 -1.98 -2.52 19.66
N CYS A 31 -1.21 -3.18 20.53
CA CYS A 31 -1.63 -3.47 21.91
C CYS A 31 -1.69 -2.17 22.72
N LEU A 32 -2.89 -1.78 23.17
CA LEU A 32 -3.11 -0.52 23.88
C LEU A 32 -2.25 -0.36 25.14
N ARG A 33 -1.98 -1.44 25.88
CA ARG A 33 -1.07 -1.42 27.04
C ARG A 33 0.36 -1.08 26.62
N ARG A 34 0.85 -1.70 25.54
CA ARG A 34 2.19 -1.41 25.00
C ARG A 34 2.25 -0.04 24.34
N LEU A 35 1.18 0.44 23.71
CA LEU A 35 1.10 1.83 23.22
C LEU A 35 1.03 2.83 24.38
N GLY A 36 0.35 2.50 25.46
CA GLY A 36 0.18 3.34 26.64
C GLY A 36 1.46 3.49 27.46
N GLY A 37 2.22 2.41 27.60
CA GLY A 37 3.43 2.33 28.43
C GLY A 37 3.13 2.11 29.91
N ASP A 38 2.09 2.75 30.44
CA ASP A 38 1.57 2.59 31.80
C ASP A 38 0.03 2.49 31.78
N ARG A 39 -0.58 2.32 32.97
CA ARG A 39 -2.04 2.18 33.11
C ARG A 39 -2.79 3.44 32.63
N ARG A 40 -2.26 4.63 32.94
CA ARG A 40 -2.88 5.90 32.53
C ARG A 40 -2.87 6.03 31.01
N GLY A 41 -1.76 5.70 30.37
CA GLY A 41 -1.55 5.73 28.94
C GLY A 41 -2.41 4.70 28.21
N GLU A 42 -2.57 3.50 28.75
CA GLU A 42 -3.48 2.49 28.22
C GLU A 42 -4.92 3.02 28.17
N LEU A 43 -5.40 3.57 29.30
CA LEU A 43 -6.73 4.17 29.39
C LEU A 43 -6.88 5.36 28.43
N GLN A 44 -5.85 6.18 28.29
CA GLN A 44 -5.84 7.30 27.34
C GLN A 44 -5.92 6.83 25.88
N ALA A 45 -5.19 5.77 25.51
CA ALA A 45 -5.26 5.19 24.17
C ALA A 45 -6.65 4.58 23.91
N GLY A 46 -7.22 3.86 24.89
CA GLY A 46 -8.58 3.36 24.81
C GLY A 46 -9.63 4.47 24.65
N ARG A 47 -9.50 5.56 25.42
CA ARG A 47 -10.37 6.75 25.31
C ARG A 47 -10.22 7.46 23.98
N PHE A 48 -9.03 7.51 23.39
CA PHE A 48 -8.80 8.08 22.07
C PHE A 48 -9.63 7.35 21.00
N PHE A 49 -9.51 6.02 20.93
CA PHE A 49 -10.29 5.23 19.96
C PHE A 49 -11.80 5.24 20.27
N ALA A 50 -12.18 5.40 21.53
CA ALA A 50 -13.58 5.54 21.94
C ALA A 50 -14.17 6.93 21.68
N ASN A 51 -13.36 7.94 21.35
CA ASN A 51 -13.83 9.31 21.25
C ASN A 51 -14.63 9.51 19.94
N PRO A 52 -15.85 10.08 19.99
CA PRO A 52 -16.65 10.33 18.79
C PRO A 52 -16.05 11.41 17.87
N LYS A 53 -15.23 12.33 18.41
CA LYS A 53 -14.51 13.32 17.59
C LYS A 53 -13.37 12.72 16.77
N VAL A 54 -12.91 11.53 17.13
CA VAL A 54 -11.87 10.80 16.40
C VAL A 54 -12.56 9.87 15.43
N THR A 55 -12.58 10.22 14.15
CA THR A 55 -13.17 9.39 13.10
C THR A 55 -12.10 8.69 12.26
N ALA A 56 -12.45 7.53 11.69
CA ALA A 56 -11.56 6.83 10.78
C ALA A 56 -11.32 7.64 9.50
N VAL A 57 -12.35 8.33 9.00
CA VAL A 57 -12.26 9.22 7.84
C VAL A 57 -11.19 10.30 8.04
N GLN A 58 -11.15 10.95 9.19
CA GLN A 58 -10.11 11.95 9.50
C GLN A 58 -8.71 11.31 9.58
N ILE A 59 -8.57 10.12 10.17
CA ILE A 59 -7.29 9.41 10.22
C ILE A 59 -6.82 9.05 8.81
N VAL A 60 -7.71 8.54 7.96
CA VAL A 60 -7.43 8.19 6.56
C VAL A 60 -7.08 9.43 5.75
N ALA A 61 -7.78 10.55 5.94
CA ALA A 61 -7.44 11.83 5.29
C ALA A 61 -6.02 12.29 5.63
N SER A 62 -5.49 11.92 6.80
CA SER A 62 -4.10 12.22 7.17
C SER A 62 -3.06 11.33 6.49
N TRP A 63 -3.45 10.23 5.82
CA TRP A 63 -2.52 9.28 5.23
C TRP A 63 -1.60 9.93 4.18
N SER A 64 -2.10 10.93 3.47
CA SER A 64 -1.43 11.55 2.32
C SER A 64 -0.62 12.82 2.63
N GLU A 65 -0.59 13.28 3.90
CA GLU A 65 -0.03 14.58 4.31
C GLU A 65 1.37 14.89 3.73
N ARG A 66 2.22 13.88 3.52
CA ARG A 66 3.59 14.04 2.97
C ARG A 66 3.80 13.40 1.60
N THR A 67 2.83 12.61 1.14
CA THR A 67 3.00 11.80 -0.07
C THR A 67 2.96 12.66 -1.33
N GLY A 68 2.13 13.72 -1.36
CA GLY A 68 2.01 14.58 -2.54
C GLY A 68 3.34 15.26 -2.91
N ALA A 69 4.10 15.74 -1.93
CA ALA A 69 5.42 16.31 -2.15
C ALA A 69 6.43 15.25 -2.62
N ALA A 70 6.38 14.04 -2.05
CA ALA A 70 7.23 12.92 -2.47
C ALA A 70 6.94 12.46 -3.91
N CYS A 71 5.73 12.69 -4.42
CA CYS A 71 5.32 12.37 -5.79
C CYS A 71 5.73 13.42 -6.83
N ALA A 72 6.20 14.60 -6.42
CA ALA A 72 6.41 15.72 -7.34
C ALA A 72 7.39 15.38 -8.49
N GLY A 73 6.97 15.64 -9.73
CA GLY A 73 7.80 15.43 -10.92
C GLY A 73 8.12 13.98 -11.25
N ARG A 74 7.45 13.00 -10.61
CA ARG A 74 7.69 11.57 -10.83
C ARG A 74 6.60 10.95 -11.70
N HIS A 75 6.94 9.84 -12.35
CA HIS A 75 5.95 8.86 -12.75
C HIS A 75 5.60 7.95 -11.56
N VAL A 76 4.37 8.06 -11.08
CA VAL A 76 3.87 7.35 -9.91
C VAL A 76 2.97 6.18 -10.31
N LEU A 77 3.26 5.00 -9.79
CA LEU A 77 2.35 3.87 -9.74
C LEU A 77 1.45 4.05 -8.50
N ALA A 78 0.19 4.41 -8.73
CA ALA A 78 -0.83 4.48 -7.68
C ALA A 78 -1.46 3.10 -7.52
N ILE A 79 -0.83 2.28 -6.69
CA ILE A 79 -1.20 0.87 -6.50
C ILE A 79 -2.30 0.81 -5.46
N GLN A 80 -3.44 0.21 -5.79
CA GLN A 80 -4.53 -0.02 -4.86
C GLN A 80 -4.90 -1.49 -4.75
N ASP A 81 -5.32 -1.88 -3.54
CA ASP A 81 -5.77 -3.23 -3.23
C ASP A 81 -6.57 -3.22 -1.93
N ARG A 82 -7.25 -4.34 -1.67
CA ARG A 82 -8.08 -4.54 -0.49
C ARG A 82 -7.65 -5.75 0.32
N THR A 83 -7.74 -5.66 1.64
CA THR A 83 -7.50 -6.80 2.52
C THR A 83 -8.53 -6.92 3.63
N ASP A 84 -8.90 -8.16 3.96
CA ASP A 84 -9.73 -8.45 5.14
C ASP A 84 -8.84 -8.54 6.38
N VAL A 85 -9.21 -7.88 7.47
CA VAL A 85 -8.61 -8.07 8.79
C VAL A 85 -9.61 -8.84 9.65
N LYS A 86 -9.34 -10.12 9.88
CA LYS A 86 -10.22 -10.98 10.69
C LYS A 86 -9.88 -10.84 12.17
N PHE A 87 -10.89 -10.95 13.03
CA PHE A 87 -10.67 -10.99 14.47
C PHE A 87 -11.26 -12.26 15.08
N PRO A 88 -10.66 -12.79 16.16
CA PRO A 88 -11.29 -13.82 16.97
C PRO A 88 -12.66 -13.35 17.47
N THR A 89 -13.71 -14.10 17.14
CA THR A 89 -15.09 -13.84 17.56
C THR A 89 -15.79 -15.16 17.88
N THR A 90 -16.76 -15.11 18.79
CA THR A 90 -17.69 -16.22 19.06
C THR A 90 -19.11 -15.81 18.64
N ALA A 91 -20.04 -16.76 18.61
CA ALA A 91 -21.46 -16.46 18.32
C ALA A 91 -22.03 -15.41 19.29
N GLN A 92 -21.61 -15.46 20.56
CA GLN A 92 -22.04 -14.56 21.62
C GLN A 92 -21.30 -13.20 21.59
N ARG A 93 -20.14 -13.12 20.93
CA ARG A 93 -19.29 -11.91 20.94
C ARG A 93 -18.73 -11.60 19.57
N ARG A 94 -19.58 -11.02 18.71
CA ARG A 94 -19.22 -10.53 17.37
C ARG A 94 -18.59 -9.14 17.34
N ARG A 95 -18.59 -8.40 18.46
CA ARG A 95 -17.98 -7.05 18.58
C ARG A 95 -18.62 -5.99 17.66
N GLY A 96 -19.80 -6.26 17.10
CA GLY A 96 -20.41 -5.43 16.05
C GLY A 96 -19.68 -5.50 14.70
N LEU A 97 -18.82 -6.49 14.50
CA LEU A 97 -18.11 -6.69 13.23
C LEU A 97 -19.04 -7.36 12.21
N GLY A 98 -18.88 -6.97 10.96
CA GLY A 98 -19.56 -7.56 9.82
C GLY A 98 -18.84 -8.77 9.26
N PRO A 99 -19.50 -9.54 8.37
CA PRO A 99 -18.89 -10.67 7.69
C PRO A 99 -17.75 -10.21 6.77
N VAL A 100 -16.63 -10.92 6.80
CA VAL A 100 -15.51 -10.79 5.85
C VAL A 100 -15.26 -12.13 5.16
N LYS A 101 -14.32 -12.18 4.20
CA LYS A 101 -14.10 -13.36 3.36
C LYS A 101 -15.39 -13.75 2.63
N LYS A 102 -15.69 -15.05 2.55
CA LYS A 102 -16.92 -15.61 1.98
C LYS A 102 -18.05 -15.71 3.02
N GLY A 103 -18.04 -14.85 4.06
CA GLY A 103 -19.07 -14.81 5.10
C GLY A 103 -18.84 -15.72 6.31
N ASN A 104 -17.68 -16.39 6.40
CA ASN A 104 -17.35 -17.33 7.47
C ASN A 104 -16.47 -16.73 8.58
N ALA A 105 -16.08 -15.47 8.46
CA ALA A 105 -15.30 -14.74 9.45
C ALA A 105 -15.88 -13.35 9.67
N PHE A 106 -15.54 -12.71 10.79
CA PHE A 106 -16.00 -11.37 11.13
C PHE A 106 -14.82 -10.43 11.31
N GLY A 107 -14.91 -9.24 10.73
CA GLY A 107 -13.76 -8.36 10.66
C GLY A 107 -13.98 -7.05 9.93
N LEU A 108 -12.87 -6.48 9.50
CA LEU A 108 -12.82 -5.22 8.78
C LEU A 108 -12.33 -5.43 7.35
N LEU A 109 -12.69 -4.51 6.47
CA LEU A 109 -12.06 -4.32 5.17
C LEU A 109 -11.16 -3.09 5.23
N VAL A 110 -9.97 -3.22 4.66
CA VAL A 110 -9.04 -2.13 4.46
C VAL A 110 -8.81 -2.04 2.95
N HIS A 111 -9.27 -0.96 2.33
CA HIS A 111 -8.91 -0.58 0.97
C HIS A 111 -7.84 0.50 1.06
N ALA A 112 -6.69 0.30 0.44
CA ALA A 112 -5.61 1.28 0.51
C ALA A 112 -5.05 1.54 -0.87
N MET A 113 -4.53 2.74 -1.07
CA MET A 113 -3.75 3.12 -2.24
C MET A 113 -2.41 3.71 -1.81
N ILE A 114 -1.34 3.15 -2.34
CA ILE A 114 0.03 3.61 -2.11
C ILE A 114 0.60 4.19 -3.40
N ALA A 115 1.38 5.26 -3.27
CA ALA A 115 2.23 5.76 -4.32
C ALA A 115 3.56 5.01 -4.31
N VAL A 116 3.96 4.51 -5.47
CA VAL A 116 5.24 3.86 -5.71
C VAL A 116 5.91 4.53 -6.90
N ASP A 117 7.18 4.84 -6.77
CA ASP A 117 7.97 5.40 -7.87
C ASP A 117 8.13 4.36 -8.99
N ALA A 118 7.77 4.71 -10.24
CA ALA A 118 7.76 3.74 -11.34
C ALA A 118 9.15 3.23 -11.73
N ALA A 119 10.19 4.05 -11.54
CA ALA A 119 11.57 3.70 -11.91
C ALA A 119 12.24 2.85 -10.83
N SER A 120 12.30 3.36 -9.59
CA SER A 120 12.99 2.70 -8.48
C SER A 120 12.15 1.60 -7.81
N GLY A 121 10.82 1.68 -7.89
CA GLY A 121 9.91 0.81 -7.14
C GLY A 121 9.78 1.17 -5.65
N SER A 122 10.29 2.34 -5.24
CA SER A 122 10.25 2.80 -3.85
C SER A 122 8.86 3.30 -3.46
N CYS A 123 8.42 2.95 -2.25
CA CYS A 123 7.16 3.47 -1.71
C CYS A 123 7.29 4.92 -1.26
N LEU A 124 6.49 5.80 -1.87
CA LEU A 124 6.45 7.24 -1.60
C LEU A 124 5.48 7.58 -0.46
N GLY A 125 4.50 6.74 -0.20
CA GLY A 125 3.53 6.89 0.89
C GLY A 125 2.13 6.43 0.52
N LEU A 126 1.17 6.60 1.43
CA LEU A 126 -0.25 6.39 1.17
C LEU A 126 -0.85 7.61 0.46
N VAL A 127 -1.80 7.41 -0.44
CA VAL A 127 -2.49 8.50 -1.16
C VAL A 127 -4.00 8.50 -0.99
N GLY A 128 -4.56 7.44 -0.43
CA GLY A 128 -5.99 7.34 -0.15
C GLY A 128 -6.40 5.92 0.25
N GLY A 129 -7.69 5.76 0.53
CA GLY A 129 -8.32 4.48 0.80
C GLY A 129 -9.49 4.62 1.77
N ASP A 130 -9.88 3.52 2.40
CA ASP A 130 -10.94 3.47 3.39
C ASP A 130 -10.78 2.25 4.31
N VAL A 131 -11.36 2.33 5.51
CA VAL A 131 -11.41 1.23 6.47
C VAL A 131 -12.82 1.15 7.04
N TRP A 132 -13.45 -0.02 6.90
CA TRP A 132 -14.83 -0.19 7.36
C TRP A 132 -15.13 -1.61 7.84
N SER A 133 -16.26 -1.76 8.52
CA SER A 133 -16.90 -3.03 8.82
C SER A 133 -18.20 -3.10 8.03
N ARG A 134 -18.54 -4.24 7.44
CA ARG A 134 -19.86 -4.40 6.78
C ARG A 134 -20.96 -4.30 7.83
N ALA A 135 -22.05 -3.60 7.50
CA ALA A 135 -23.23 -3.53 8.38
C ALA A 135 -24.04 -4.84 8.41
N GLY A 136 -23.82 -5.74 7.45
CA GLY A 136 -24.55 -7.00 7.32
C GLY A 136 -24.54 -7.50 5.88
N VAL A 137 -25.39 -8.49 5.57
CA VAL A 137 -25.63 -8.96 4.20
C VAL A 137 -26.69 -8.07 3.57
N ASN A 138 -26.35 -7.34 2.50
CA ASN A 138 -27.34 -6.58 1.74
C ASN A 138 -28.21 -7.57 0.92
N PRO A 139 -29.55 -7.56 1.09
CA PRO A 139 -30.45 -8.54 0.47
C PRO A 139 -30.64 -8.31 -1.04
N THR A 140 -30.40 -7.10 -1.54
CA THR A 140 -30.55 -6.78 -2.96
C THR A 140 -29.47 -7.51 -3.76
N PRO A 141 -29.78 -8.26 -4.83
CA PRO A 141 -28.76 -8.91 -5.65
C PRO A 141 -27.73 -7.92 -6.22
N HIS A 142 -26.45 -8.29 -6.20
CA HIS A 142 -25.34 -7.40 -6.59
C HIS A 142 -25.55 -6.69 -7.94
N GLY A 143 -26.01 -7.42 -8.98
CA GLY A 143 -26.24 -6.86 -10.31
C GLY A 143 -27.41 -5.86 -10.40
N LYS A 144 -28.30 -5.82 -9.41
CA LYS A 144 -29.42 -4.87 -9.35
C LYS A 144 -29.10 -3.59 -8.58
N ARG A 145 -28.00 -3.56 -7.83
CA ARG A 145 -27.60 -2.38 -7.04
C ARG A 145 -27.02 -1.28 -7.96
N PRO A 146 -27.31 0.01 -7.72
CA PRO A 146 -26.55 1.11 -8.31
C PRO A 146 -25.05 0.96 -8.04
N PHE A 147 -24.18 1.44 -8.93
CA PHE A 147 -22.73 1.30 -8.76
C PHE A 147 -22.23 1.92 -7.45
N ALA A 148 -22.77 3.08 -7.07
CA ALA A 148 -22.46 3.79 -5.82
C ALA A 148 -22.76 2.99 -4.54
N GLU A 149 -23.62 1.98 -4.59
CA GLU A 149 -23.95 1.13 -3.44
C GLU A 149 -23.17 -0.19 -3.41
N ARG A 150 -22.31 -0.43 -4.42
CA ARG A 150 -21.49 -1.64 -4.51
C ARG A 150 -20.13 -1.38 -3.87
N GLU A 151 -19.56 -2.37 -3.19
CA GLU A 151 -18.17 -2.27 -2.68
C GLU A 151 -17.14 -2.05 -3.79
N SER A 152 -17.47 -2.38 -5.04
CA SER A 152 -16.61 -2.08 -6.18
C SER A 152 -16.41 -0.58 -6.42
N VAL A 153 -17.25 0.29 -5.83
CA VAL A 153 -17.12 1.75 -5.95
C VAL A 153 -15.80 2.26 -5.37
N HIS A 154 -15.28 1.60 -4.32
CA HIS A 154 -14.02 2.00 -3.67
C HIS A 154 -12.83 2.01 -4.64
N TRP A 155 -12.83 1.15 -5.68
CA TRP A 155 -11.79 1.14 -6.72
C TRP A 155 -11.76 2.43 -7.56
N VAL A 156 -12.90 3.12 -7.69
CA VAL A 156 -13.04 4.38 -8.42
C VAL A 156 -12.89 5.56 -7.48
N ASP A 157 -13.65 5.58 -6.38
CA ASP A 157 -13.69 6.70 -5.43
C ASP A 157 -12.31 6.98 -4.82
N THR A 158 -11.56 5.92 -4.48
CA THR A 158 -10.20 6.07 -3.93
C THR A 158 -9.28 6.77 -4.92
N VAL A 159 -9.39 6.45 -6.21
CA VAL A 159 -8.58 7.10 -7.25
C VAL A 159 -8.98 8.56 -7.41
N GLN A 160 -10.29 8.83 -7.49
CA GLN A 160 -10.78 10.20 -7.69
C GLN A 160 -10.35 11.11 -6.53
N ALA A 161 -10.44 10.62 -5.28
CA ALA A 161 -9.92 11.34 -4.12
C ALA A 161 -8.39 11.55 -4.20
N ALA A 162 -7.65 10.50 -4.58
CA ALA A 162 -6.19 10.54 -4.66
C ALA A 162 -5.66 11.48 -5.77
N LYS A 163 -6.46 11.83 -6.79
CA LYS A 163 -6.04 12.77 -7.85
C LYS A 163 -5.54 14.11 -7.29
N SER A 164 -6.16 14.60 -6.21
CA SER A 164 -5.76 15.85 -5.54
C SER A 164 -4.35 15.75 -4.94
N VAL A 165 -4.07 14.66 -4.24
CA VAL A 165 -2.77 14.35 -3.62
C VAL A 165 -1.69 14.14 -4.68
N LEU A 166 -2.05 13.45 -5.76
CA LEU A 166 -1.14 13.07 -6.84
C LEU A 166 -0.94 14.16 -7.90
N ARG A 167 -1.58 15.33 -7.75
CA ARG A 167 -1.45 16.46 -8.69
C ARG A 167 0.01 16.86 -8.99
N PRO A 168 0.96 16.84 -8.02
CA PRO A 168 2.35 17.19 -8.29
C PRO A 168 3.11 16.16 -9.14
N ALA A 169 2.61 14.93 -9.29
CA ALA A 169 3.23 13.91 -10.12
C ALA A 169 3.22 14.31 -11.60
N GLU A 170 4.25 13.92 -12.34
CA GLU A 170 4.30 14.13 -13.80
C GLU A 170 3.30 13.21 -14.50
N ARG A 171 3.23 11.95 -14.07
CA ARG A 171 2.36 10.91 -14.62
C ARG A 171 1.87 10.01 -13.51
N VAL A 172 0.63 9.52 -13.61
CA VAL A 172 0.07 8.55 -12.66
C VAL A 172 -0.38 7.31 -13.42
N THR A 173 -0.07 6.13 -12.88
CA THR A 173 -0.61 4.85 -13.37
C THR A 173 -1.28 4.14 -12.22
N VAL A 174 -2.60 4.07 -12.26
CA VAL A 174 -3.40 3.33 -11.30
C VAL A 174 -3.21 1.85 -11.57
N VAL A 175 -2.68 1.11 -10.61
CA VAL A 175 -2.44 -0.33 -10.74
C VAL A 175 -3.37 -1.08 -9.79
N ALA A 176 -4.15 -2.02 -10.31
CA ALA A 176 -5.08 -2.81 -9.52
C ALA A 176 -5.22 -4.24 -10.06
N ASP A 177 -5.70 -5.15 -9.21
CA ASP A 177 -5.79 -6.58 -9.52
C ASP A 177 -7.05 -6.93 -10.34
N ARG A 178 -7.45 -8.21 -10.31
CA ARG A 178 -8.64 -8.71 -11.02
C ARG A 178 -9.95 -8.17 -10.44
N GLU A 179 -10.01 -7.79 -9.17
CA GLU A 179 -11.23 -7.23 -8.57
C GLU A 179 -11.56 -5.84 -9.17
N ALA A 180 -10.56 -5.16 -9.72
CA ALA A 180 -10.70 -3.88 -10.42
C ALA A 180 -11.00 -4.02 -11.92
N ASP A 181 -11.28 -5.22 -12.43
CA ASP A 181 -11.81 -5.44 -13.78
C ASP A 181 -13.28 -4.95 -13.86
N ILE A 182 -13.46 -3.63 -13.85
CA ILE A 182 -14.75 -2.94 -13.85
C ILE A 182 -14.75 -1.80 -14.88
N TYR A 183 -15.85 -1.70 -15.63
CA TYR A 183 -15.98 -0.72 -16.72
C TYR A 183 -15.93 0.74 -16.23
N PRO A 184 -16.56 1.12 -15.09
CA PRO A 184 -16.48 2.48 -14.56
C PRO A 184 -15.05 2.97 -14.31
N LEU A 185 -14.13 2.08 -13.90
CA LEU A 185 -12.74 2.45 -13.67
C LEU A 185 -12.09 2.94 -14.97
N TRP A 186 -12.20 2.20 -16.06
CA TRP A 186 -11.61 2.60 -17.35
C TRP A 186 -12.35 3.75 -18.02
N GLY A 187 -13.66 3.86 -17.81
CA GLY A 187 -14.48 4.89 -18.45
C GLY A 187 -14.47 6.26 -17.76
N SER A 188 -14.01 6.37 -16.51
CA SER A 188 -14.10 7.61 -15.71
C SER A 188 -12.80 8.09 -15.06
N VAL A 189 -11.83 7.21 -14.83
CA VAL A 189 -10.56 7.58 -14.19
C VAL A 189 -9.56 8.19 -15.15
N PRO A 190 -9.31 7.62 -16.35
CA PRO A 190 -8.23 8.09 -17.22
C PRO A 190 -8.41 9.54 -17.63
N ASP A 191 -7.30 10.26 -17.69
CA ASP A 191 -7.21 11.61 -18.24
C ASP A 191 -5.82 11.81 -18.89
N GLY A 192 -5.46 13.04 -19.26
CA GLY A 192 -4.16 13.32 -19.89
C GLY A 192 -2.94 12.89 -19.06
N ARG A 193 -3.09 12.75 -17.73
CA ARG A 193 -2.00 12.41 -16.80
C ARG A 193 -2.20 11.06 -16.10
N VAL A 194 -3.45 10.69 -15.85
CA VAL A 194 -3.83 9.49 -15.12
C VAL A 194 -4.12 8.37 -16.10
N GLN A 195 -3.34 7.31 -16.01
CA GLN A 195 -3.48 6.07 -16.78
C GLN A 195 -3.95 4.95 -15.84
N VAL A 196 -4.54 3.90 -16.39
CA VAL A 196 -5.00 2.73 -15.63
C VAL A 196 -4.31 1.47 -16.15
N LEU A 197 -4.00 0.54 -15.25
CA LEU A 197 -3.39 -0.77 -15.50
C LEU A 197 -4.07 -1.81 -14.60
N THR A 198 -4.86 -2.69 -15.20
CA THR A 198 -5.65 -3.70 -14.48
C THR A 198 -5.41 -5.09 -15.04
N ARG A 199 -5.68 -6.13 -14.26
CA ARG A 199 -5.66 -7.51 -14.75
C ARG A 199 -7.07 -7.96 -15.13
N ALA A 200 -7.23 -8.43 -16.36
CA ALA A 200 -8.50 -8.95 -16.82
C ALA A 200 -8.89 -10.22 -16.05
N MET A 201 -10.15 -10.25 -15.64
CA MET A 201 -10.88 -11.36 -15.02
C MET A 201 -11.94 -11.90 -15.98
N LYS A 202 -12.59 -11.02 -16.75
CA LYS A 202 -13.72 -11.34 -17.62
C LYS A 202 -13.29 -11.31 -19.08
N ASP A 203 -13.78 -12.27 -19.84
CA ASP A 203 -13.76 -12.17 -21.29
C ASP A 203 -14.84 -11.15 -21.69
N ARG A 204 -14.42 -10.02 -22.23
CA ARG A 204 -15.31 -8.88 -22.52
C ARG A 204 -15.63 -8.82 -24.00
N THR A 205 -16.82 -8.32 -24.32
CA THR A 205 -17.23 -8.04 -25.69
C THR A 205 -16.52 -6.80 -26.18
N LEU A 206 -15.93 -6.90 -27.37
CA LEU A 206 -15.32 -5.78 -28.08
C LEU A 206 -16.37 -5.05 -28.93
N LEU A 207 -16.08 -3.81 -29.34
CA LEU A 207 -17.01 -3.00 -30.14
C LEU A 207 -17.35 -3.65 -31.48
N ASP A 208 -16.43 -4.40 -32.07
CA ASP A 208 -16.59 -5.18 -33.30
C ASP A 208 -17.37 -6.51 -33.13
N GLY A 209 -17.88 -6.78 -31.92
CA GLY A 209 -18.58 -8.03 -31.58
C GLY A 209 -17.64 -9.18 -31.17
N GLY A 210 -16.32 -9.00 -31.30
CA GLY A 210 -15.32 -9.97 -30.90
C GLY A 210 -15.18 -10.14 -29.39
N ARG A 211 -14.26 -11.03 -28.99
CA ARG A 211 -13.99 -11.39 -27.59
C ARG A 211 -12.57 -11.05 -27.19
N LEU A 212 -12.41 -10.35 -26.06
CA LEU A 212 -11.14 -9.85 -25.56
C LEU A 212 -10.03 -10.92 -25.53
N PHE A 213 -10.34 -12.10 -24.99
CA PHE A 213 -9.34 -13.14 -24.79
C PHE A 213 -8.87 -13.76 -26.11
N ALA A 214 -9.80 -14.02 -27.04
CA ALA A 214 -9.46 -14.51 -28.37
C ALA A 214 -8.67 -13.46 -29.16
N ALA A 215 -9.08 -12.19 -29.07
CA ALA A 215 -8.43 -11.09 -29.75
C ALA A 215 -6.95 -10.96 -29.34
N VAL A 216 -6.64 -10.92 -28.04
CA VAL A 216 -5.25 -10.77 -27.58
C VAL A 216 -4.40 -12.02 -27.85
N ALA A 217 -4.99 -13.22 -27.74
CA ALA A 217 -4.29 -14.47 -28.04
C ALA A 217 -3.89 -14.58 -29.52
N ALA A 218 -4.70 -14.01 -30.43
CA ALA A 218 -4.43 -14.00 -31.86
C ALA A 218 -3.35 -12.97 -32.29
N ALA A 219 -2.96 -12.03 -31.42
CA ALA A 219 -1.90 -11.08 -31.75
C ALA A 219 -0.54 -11.79 -31.87
N PRO A 220 0.37 -11.38 -32.78
CA PRO A 220 1.69 -11.98 -32.91
C PRO A 220 2.48 -11.99 -31.59
N VAL A 221 3.36 -12.97 -31.41
CA VAL A 221 4.32 -12.95 -30.31
C VAL A 221 5.27 -11.77 -30.53
N ALA A 222 5.23 -10.81 -29.61
CA ALA A 222 6.04 -9.61 -29.67
C ALA A 222 7.40 -9.79 -28.97
N GLY A 223 7.53 -10.79 -28.10
CA GLY A 223 8.78 -11.08 -27.42
C GLY A 223 8.69 -12.24 -26.43
N ARG A 224 9.85 -12.68 -25.95
CA ARG A 224 10.00 -13.73 -24.94
C ARG A 224 10.96 -13.27 -23.86
N ARG A 225 10.63 -13.50 -22.59
CA ARG A 225 11.55 -13.27 -21.46
C ARG A 225 11.41 -14.36 -20.41
N LYS A 226 12.49 -14.59 -19.68
CA LYS A 226 12.47 -15.35 -18.43
C LYS A 226 12.03 -14.42 -17.31
N ILE A 227 11.00 -14.79 -16.56
CA ILE A 227 10.55 -14.04 -15.38
C ILE A 227 10.60 -14.92 -14.13
N GLU A 228 11.01 -14.33 -13.02
CA GLU A 228 10.96 -15.00 -11.73
C GLU A 228 9.52 -15.11 -11.24
N VAL A 229 9.10 -16.33 -10.91
CA VAL A 229 7.81 -16.59 -10.28
C VAL A 229 8.05 -16.70 -8.77
N PRO A 230 7.53 -15.76 -7.96
CA PRO A 230 7.71 -15.80 -6.52
C PRO A 230 6.98 -17.00 -5.93
N VAL A 231 7.53 -17.53 -4.84
CA VAL A 231 6.92 -18.61 -4.06
C VAL A 231 5.59 -18.14 -3.48
N ARG A 232 4.49 -18.76 -3.89
CA ARG A 232 3.14 -18.41 -3.41
C ARG A 232 2.74 -19.16 -2.15
N GLU A 233 3.22 -20.40 -2.00
CA GLU A 233 2.89 -21.29 -0.89
C GLU A 233 4.15 -21.91 -0.28
N PRO A 234 4.15 -22.17 1.05
CA PRO A 234 5.24 -22.92 1.69
C PRO A 234 5.47 -24.26 0.97
N GLY A 235 6.71 -24.52 0.54
CA GLY A 235 7.07 -25.75 -0.15
C GLY A 235 7.13 -25.65 -1.69
N GLN A 236 6.66 -24.57 -2.31
CA GLN A 236 6.92 -24.35 -3.74
C GLN A 236 8.33 -23.79 -3.94
N PRO A 237 9.18 -24.39 -4.79
CA PRO A 237 10.48 -23.83 -5.11
C PRO A 237 10.33 -22.52 -5.89
N LYS A 238 11.22 -21.56 -5.64
CA LYS A 238 11.38 -20.40 -6.53
C LYS A 238 11.69 -20.95 -7.93
N ARG A 239 10.94 -20.51 -8.94
CA ARG A 239 11.14 -20.97 -10.33
C ARG A 239 11.15 -19.81 -11.30
N THR A 240 11.77 -20.05 -12.45
CA THR A 240 11.82 -19.10 -13.56
C THR A 240 10.92 -19.63 -14.67
N ALA A 241 10.02 -18.79 -15.18
CA ALA A 241 9.12 -19.13 -16.28
C ALA A 241 9.58 -18.43 -17.56
N LEU A 242 9.69 -19.17 -18.67
CA LEU A 242 9.81 -18.57 -20.00
C LEU A 242 8.41 -18.15 -20.47
N VAL A 243 8.22 -16.86 -20.68
CA VAL A 243 6.92 -16.30 -21.05
C VAL A 243 6.96 -15.64 -22.42
N GLU A 244 5.91 -15.86 -23.19
CA GLU A 244 5.59 -15.15 -24.41
C GLU A 244 4.72 -13.93 -24.11
N LEU A 245 5.08 -12.81 -24.72
CA LEU A 245 4.35 -11.55 -24.67
C LEU A 245 3.62 -11.32 -25.98
N ARG A 246 2.33 -11.05 -25.89
CA ARG A 246 1.49 -10.56 -26.99
C ARG A 246 0.84 -9.25 -26.55
N TYR A 247 0.65 -8.32 -27.47
CA TYR A 247 -0.13 -7.13 -27.19
C TYR A 247 -0.88 -6.65 -28.42
N ARG A 248 -1.99 -5.94 -28.21
CA ARG A 248 -2.76 -5.27 -29.26
C ARG A 248 -3.63 -4.17 -28.70
N GLU A 249 -3.99 -3.22 -29.54
CA GLU A 249 -5.10 -2.30 -29.25
C GLU A 249 -6.44 -3.05 -29.38
N ILE A 250 -7.36 -2.74 -28.47
CA ILE A 250 -8.72 -3.25 -28.42
C ILE A 250 -9.67 -2.15 -27.98
N GLU A 251 -10.93 -2.29 -28.33
CA GLU A 251 -11.99 -1.39 -27.90
C GLU A 251 -13.10 -2.18 -27.24
N ILE A 252 -13.24 -2.03 -25.92
CA ILE A 252 -14.23 -2.77 -25.11
C ILE A 252 -15.55 -2.02 -25.16
N ALA A 253 -16.62 -2.70 -25.55
CA ALA A 253 -17.97 -2.15 -25.49
C ALA A 253 -18.46 -2.05 -24.03
N ARG A 254 -19.22 -0.99 -23.71
CA ARG A 254 -19.90 -0.87 -22.43
C ARG A 254 -20.81 -2.09 -22.21
N PRO A 255 -20.64 -2.85 -21.12
CA PRO A 255 -21.51 -3.98 -20.83
C PRO A 255 -22.97 -3.54 -20.75
N GLN A 256 -23.90 -4.35 -21.27
CA GLN A 256 -25.34 -4.04 -21.22
C GLN A 256 -25.86 -3.82 -19.79
N GLN A 257 -25.28 -4.53 -18.81
CA GLN A 257 -25.62 -4.40 -17.39
C GLN A 257 -25.06 -3.14 -16.73
N GLU A 258 -24.11 -2.45 -17.39
CA GLU A 258 -23.67 -1.13 -16.94
C GLU A 258 -24.76 -0.12 -17.30
N ARG A 259 -25.31 0.54 -16.28
CA ARG A 259 -26.48 1.42 -16.42
C ARG A 259 -26.10 2.88 -16.49
N ASP A 260 -24.89 3.25 -16.04
CA ASP A 260 -24.44 4.62 -16.13
C ASP A 260 -24.22 5.02 -17.60
N ARG A 261 -25.07 5.92 -18.08
CA ARG A 261 -25.05 6.43 -19.46
C ARG A 261 -24.11 7.61 -19.65
N SER A 262 -23.59 8.19 -18.57
CA SER A 262 -22.55 9.23 -18.62
C SER A 262 -21.18 8.66 -19.02
N LEU A 263 -20.94 7.38 -18.75
CA LEU A 263 -19.75 6.67 -19.23
C LEU A 263 -19.76 6.54 -20.77
N PRO A 264 -18.60 6.48 -21.43
CA PRO A 264 -18.54 6.32 -22.88
C PRO A 264 -19.11 4.95 -23.33
N PRO A 265 -19.68 4.86 -24.54
CA PRO A 265 -20.26 3.63 -25.08
C PRO A 265 -19.22 2.53 -25.32
N SER A 266 -17.95 2.90 -25.47
CA SER A 266 -16.79 2.02 -25.57
C SER A 266 -15.57 2.65 -24.89
N VAL A 267 -14.58 1.84 -24.54
CA VAL A 267 -13.28 2.29 -24.05
C VAL A 267 -12.15 1.65 -24.86
N ARG A 268 -11.28 2.49 -25.41
CA ARG A 268 -10.09 2.03 -26.12
C ARG A 268 -8.96 1.76 -25.14
N LEU A 269 -8.44 0.53 -25.16
CA LEU A 269 -7.40 0.03 -24.26
C LEU A 269 -6.37 -0.77 -25.06
N ARG A 270 -5.24 -1.07 -24.42
CA ARG A 270 -4.25 -1.99 -24.94
C ARG A 270 -4.26 -3.23 -24.07
N ALA A 271 -4.49 -4.38 -24.70
CA ALA A 271 -4.44 -5.67 -24.05
C ALA A 271 -3.05 -6.25 -24.20
N ILE A 272 -2.51 -6.78 -23.11
CA ILE A 272 -1.25 -7.51 -23.07
C ILE A 272 -1.55 -8.90 -22.53
N GLU A 273 -1.09 -9.95 -23.21
CA GLU A 273 -1.12 -11.32 -22.71
C GLU A 273 0.32 -11.81 -22.46
N LEU A 274 0.56 -12.30 -21.24
CA LEU A 274 1.76 -13.05 -20.89
C LEU A 274 1.35 -14.48 -20.63
N ARG A 275 1.93 -15.40 -21.38
CA ARG A 275 1.66 -16.83 -21.27
C ARG A 275 2.96 -17.59 -21.15
N GLU A 276 3.05 -18.44 -20.15
CA GLU A 276 4.14 -19.40 -20.01
C GLU A 276 4.12 -20.41 -21.17
N SER A 277 5.23 -20.48 -21.90
CA SER A 277 5.35 -21.34 -23.10
C SER A 277 5.46 -22.82 -22.73
N ASP A 278 6.16 -23.12 -21.64
CA ASP A 278 6.46 -24.47 -21.17
C ASP A 278 6.22 -24.56 -19.65
N PRO A 279 4.96 -24.72 -19.22
CA PRO A 279 4.63 -24.78 -17.81
C PRO A 279 5.09 -26.12 -17.19
N PRO A 280 5.51 -26.12 -15.91
CA PRO A 280 5.92 -27.35 -15.24
C PRO A 280 4.78 -28.37 -15.22
N ALA A 281 5.11 -29.65 -15.41
CA ALA A 281 4.14 -30.74 -15.38
C ALA A 281 3.31 -30.72 -14.07
N GLY A 282 1.98 -30.64 -14.20
CA GLY A 282 1.05 -30.55 -13.06
C GLY A 282 0.99 -29.20 -12.34
N GLY A 283 1.76 -28.20 -12.75
CA GLY A 283 1.74 -26.85 -12.19
C GLY A 283 0.80 -25.89 -12.91
N GLU A 284 0.28 -24.88 -12.21
CA GLU A 284 -0.48 -23.80 -12.84
C GLU A 284 0.46 -22.92 -13.69
N ALA A 285 0.17 -22.84 -14.99
CA ALA A 285 0.90 -22.00 -15.94
C ALA A 285 0.75 -20.51 -15.59
N LEU A 286 1.83 -19.74 -15.70
CA LEU A 286 1.72 -18.29 -15.58
C LEU A 286 0.94 -17.75 -16.78
N HIS A 287 -0.24 -17.17 -16.48
CA HIS A 287 -1.09 -16.55 -17.49
C HIS A 287 -1.69 -15.24 -16.99
N TRP A 288 -1.17 -14.13 -17.52
CA TRP A 288 -1.64 -12.78 -17.22
C TRP A 288 -2.26 -12.16 -18.47
N ARG A 289 -3.39 -11.49 -18.28
CA ARG A 289 -4.01 -10.62 -19.28
C ARG A 289 -4.17 -9.27 -18.64
N LEU A 290 -3.42 -8.28 -19.12
CA LEU A 290 -3.40 -6.93 -18.58
C LEU A 290 -4.12 -5.99 -19.54
N LEU A 291 -4.83 -5.01 -19.01
CA LEU A 291 -5.51 -3.96 -19.73
C LEU A 291 -4.96 -2.62 -19.28
N THR A 292 -4.50 -1.81 -20.22
CA THR A 292 -3.91 -0.50 -19.95
C THR A 292 -4.41 0.59 -20.88
N THR A 293 -4.48 1.82 -20.41
CA THR A 293 -4.71 3.00 -21.28
C THR A 293 -3.42 3.53 -21.89
N HIS A 294 -2.25 3.14 -21.36
CA HIS A 294 -0.96 3.56 -21.91
C HIS A 294 -0.82 3.18 -23.38
N PRO A 295 -0.20 4.04 -24.21
CA PRO A 295 0.21 3.64 -25.55
C PRO A 295 1.29 2.55 -25.47
N ILE A 296 1.28 1.64 -26.45
CA ILE A 296 2.27 0.57 -26.58
C ILE A 296 2.82 0.60 -28.01
N PRO A 297 3.79 1.49 -28.32
CA PRO A 297 4.34 1.60 -29.66
C PRO A 297 5.19 0.38 -30.05
N ASN A 298 5.75 -0.35 -29.08
CA ASN A 298 6.65 -1.47 -29.31
C ASN A 298 6.63 -2.49 -28.15
N ALA A 299 7.32 -3.61 -28.34
CA ALA A 299 7.41 -4.69 -27.35
C ALA A 299 8.07 -4.25 -26.03
N GLU A 300 9.03 -3.33 -26.06
CA GLU A 300 9.69 -2.82 -24.86
C GLU A 300 8.72 -2.04 -23.98
N SER A 301 7.88 -1.18 -24.57
CA SER A 301 6.80 -0.51 -23.82
C SER A 301 5.83 -1.52 -23.20
N ALA A 302 5.50 -2.62 -23.88
CA ALA A 302 4.65 -3.66 -23.30
C ALA A 302 5.33 -4.37 -22.12
N TRP A 303 6.64 -4.64 -22.20
CA TRP A 303 7.41 -5.16 -21.06
C TRP A 303 7.49 -4.18 -19.89
N GLU A 304 7.54 -2.88 -20.17
CA GLU A 304 7.50 -1.84 -19.15
C GLU A 304 6.17 -1.89 -18.36
N ILE A 305 5.03 -2.02 -19.06
CA ILE A 305 3.71 -2.22 -18.42
C ILE A 305 3.71 -3.46 -17.51
N VAL A 306 4.31 -4.56 -17.96
CA VAL A 306 4.45 -5.78 -17.14
C VAL A 306 5.25 -5.50 -15.89
N GLY A 307 6.38 -4.79 -16.03
CA GLY A 307 7.22 -4.37 -14.91
C GLY A 307 6.44 -3.55 -13.89
N TRP A 308 5.63 -2.58 -14.34
CA TRP A 308 4.75 -1.81 -13.46
C TRP A 308 3.70 -2.69 -12.76
N TYR A 309 3.11 -3.66 -13.46
CA TYR A 309 2.15 -4.59 -12.84
C TYR A 309 2.82 -5.48 -11.78
N GLN A 310 4.06 -5.91 -11.99
CA GLN A 310 4.83 -6.68 -10.99
C GLN A 310 5.02 -5.90 -9.68
N ARG A 311 5.08 -4.56 -9.74
CA ARG A 311 5.16 -3.71 -8.54
C ARG A 311 3.89 -3.75 -7.68
N ARG A 312 2.75 -4.27 -8.16
CA ARG A 312 1.52 -4.41 -7.35
C ARG A 312 1.78 -5.11 -6.01
N TRP A 313 2.71 -6.06 -5.97
CA TRP A 313 3.07 -6.81 -4.76
C TRP A 313 3.57 -5.93 -3.59
N VAL A 314 4.01 -4.69 -3.86
CA VAL A 314 4.43 -3.74 -2.82
C VAL A 314 3.32 -3.50 -1.79
N ILE A 315 2.06 -3.34 -2.23
CA ILE A 315 0.95 -3.11 -1.29
C ILE A 315 0.64 -4.36 -0.45
N GLU A 316 0.85 -5.55 -1.00
CA GLU A 316 0.69 -6.79 -0.24
C GLU A 316 1.72 -6.92 0.88
N GLN A 317 2.93 -6.40 0.68
CA GLN A 317 3.92 -6.33 1.76
C GLN A 317 3.44 -5.43 2.89
N MET A 318 2.85 -4.27 2.59
CA MET A 318 2.24 -3.41 3.61
C MET A 318 1.12 -4.15 4.37
N PHE A 319 0.24 -4.88 3.68
CA PHE A 319 -0.79 -5.68 4.35
C PHE A 319 -0.23 -6.79 5.24
N ARG A 320 0.89 -7.41 4.86
CA ARG A 320 1.59 -8.38 5.73
C ARG A 320 2.15 -7.73 6.99
N VAL A 321 2.70 -6.52 6.87
CA VAL A 321 3.19 -5.73 8.02
C VAL A 321 2.06 -5.38 8.98
N ILE A 322 0.85 -5.05 8.49
CA ILE A 322 -0.30 -4.77 9.36
C ILE A 322 -0.77 -6.03 10.12
N LYS A 323 -0.63 -7.21 9.49
CA LYS A 323 -1.10 -8.48 10.03
C LYS A 323 0.02 -9.24 10.76
N SER A 324 0.23 -10.51 10.44
CA SER A 324 1.04 -11.45 11.21
C SER A 324 2.55 -11.18 11.15
N GLN A 325 3.05 -10.39 10.20
CA GLN A 325 4.50 -10.14 10.06
C GLN A 325 4.98 -8.84 10.74
N GLY A 326 4.09 -8.07 11.36
CA GLY A 326 4.47 -6.82 12.03
C GLY A 326 3.55 -6.47 13.20
N LEU A 327 2.54 -5.66 12.94
CA LEU A 327 1.69 -5.02 13.94
C LEU A 327 0.71 -5.98 14.64
N GLN A 328 0.48 -7.16 14.08
CA GLN A 328 -0.42 -8.19 14.62
C GLN A 328 -1.83 -7.65 14.86
N LEU A 329 -2.36 -6.88 13.90
CA LEU A 329 -3.66 -6.22 14.05
C LEU A 329 -4.79 -7.22 14.36
N GLU A 330 -4.76 -8.41 13.74
CA GLU A 330 -5.77 -9.47 13.90
C GLU A 330 -5.87 -10.00 15.35
N ASP A 331 -4.82 -9.82 16.16
CA ASP A 331 -4.77 -10.26 17.56
C ASP A 331 -5.43 -9.26 18.53
N SER A 332 -5.89 -8.11 18.03
CA SER A 332 -6.49 -7.07 18.87
C SER A 332 -7.78 -7.55 19.55
N GLN A 333 -7.87 -7.31 20.86
CA GLN A 333 -9.02 -7.65 21.71
C GLN A 333 -9.99 -6.48 21.94
N ILE A 334 -9.84 -5.35 21.24
CA ILE A 334 -10.72 -4.17 21.38
C ILE A 334 -12.19 -4.54 21.12
N ALA A 335 -13.08 -4.28 22.08
CA ALA A 335 -14.41 -4.89 22.09
C ALA A 335 -15.40 -4.45 20.99
N THR A 336 -15.14 -3.37 20.23
CA THR A 336 -16.10 -2.82 19.25
C THR A 336 -15.48 -2.59 17.87
N ALA A 337 -16.29 -2.80 16.83
CA ALA A 337 -15.92 -2.58 15.43
C ALA A 337 -15.50 -1.12 15.18
N GLU A 338 -16.26 -0.14 15.70
CA GLU A 338 -15.96 1.29 15.54
C GLU A 338 -14.53 1.65 16.00
N ARG A 339 -14.12 1.12 17.16
CA ARG A 339 -12.76 1.36 17.69
C ARG A 339 -11.70 0.60 16.89
N LEU A 340 -12.02 -0.61 16.43
CA LEU A 340 -11.13 -1.39 15.58
C LEU A 340 -10.89 -0.73 14.22
N VAL A 341 -11.90 -0.11 13.62
CA VAL A 341 -11.77 0.63 12.36
C VAL A 341 -10.73 1.75 12.53
N LYS A 342 -10.85 2.54 13.60
CA LYS A 342 -9.88 3.61 13.91
C LYS A 342 -8.48 3.05 14.16
N LEU A 343 -8.36 1.96 14.92
CA LEU A 343 -7.08 1.29 15.18
C LEU A 343 -6.41 0.80 13.88
N ALA A 344 -7.20 0.18 13.00
CA ALA A 344 -6.74 -0.32 11.71
C ALA A 344 -6.27 0.83 10.81
N ALA A 345 -6.98 1.96 10.79
CA ALA A 345 -6.56 3.14 10.03
C ALA A 345 -5.20 3.70 10.49
N VAL A 346 -4.92 3.70 11.80
CA VAL A 346 -3.60 4.06 12.33
C VAL A 346 -2.55 3.01 11.96
N ALA A 347 -2.90 1.73 12.05
CA ALA A 347 -2.00 0.62 11.71
C ALA A 347 -1.57 0.64 10.24
N VAL A 348 -2.46 1.03 9.32
CA VAL A 348 -2.12 1.22 7.90
C VAL A 348 -1.07 2.32 7.73
N LYS A 349 -1.26 3.49 8.37
CA LYS A 349 -0.29 4.59 8.32
C LYS A 349 1.06 4.17 8.90
N ALA A 350 1.06 3.48 10.04
CA ALA A 350 2.28 2.97 10.67
C ALA A 350 3.02 1.95 9.77
N ALA A 351 2.30 1.00 9.18
CA ALA A 351 2.88 -0.01 8.30
C ALA A 351 3.46 0.59 7.01
N CYS A 352 2.88 1.65 6.48
CA CYS A 352 3.45 2.38 5.35
C CYS A 352 4.84 2.94 5.70
N VAL A 353 4.96 3.61 6.86
CA VAL A 353 6.25 4.15 7.31
C VAL A 353 7.31 3.05 7.47
N ASP A 354 6.91 1.91 8.03
CA ASP A 354 7.79 0.75 8.19
C ASP A 354 8.31 0.23 6.85
N MET A 355 7.43 0.17 5.86
CA MET A 355 7.77 -0.25 4.51
C MET A 355 8.71 0.76 3.84
N GLN A 356 8.48 2.07 3.99
CA GLN A 356 9.35 3.11 3.45
C GLN A 356 10.77 3.01 4.00
N LEU A 357 10.93 2.85 5.33
CA LEU A 357 12.24 2.66 5.95
C LEU A 357 12.93 1.37 5.47
N THR A 358 12.15 0.29 5.36
CA THR A 358 12.67 -1.01 4.93
C THR A 358 13.16 -0.98 3.48
N GLN A 359 12.46 -0.27 2.59
CA GLN A 359 12.86 -0.14 1.18
C GLN A 359 14.00 0.87 0.97
N ALA A 360 14.02 1.96 1.73
CA ALA A 360 15.05 2.99 1.61
C ALA A 360 16.47 2.45 1.83
N ARG A 361 16.64 1.32 2.54
CA ARG A 361 17.94 0.68 2.77
C ARG A 361 18.69 0.34 1.48
N ASP A 362 17.98 0.15 0.37
CA ASP A 362 18.57 -0.27 -0.90
C ASP A 362 19.21 0.94 -1.63
N GLY A 363 18.95 2.18 -1.17
CA GLY A 363 19.57 3.41 -1.68
C GLY A 363 19.17 3.79 -3.11
N THR A 364 18.19 3.08 -3.69
CA THR A 364 17.75 3.24 -5.08
C THR A 364 16.95 4.51 -5.35
N ASP A 365 16.44 5.14 -4.29
CA ASP A 365 15.73 6.43 -4.36
C ASP A 365 16.29 7.36 -3.28
N GLN A 366 16.44 8.63 -3.64
CA GLN A 366 17.00 9.68 -2.78
C GLN A 366 15.89 10.49 -2.13
N MET A 367 14.81 9.83 -1.69
CA MET A 367 13.75 10.47 -0.92
C MET A 367 14.35 11.20 0.29
N PRO A 368 13.90 12.41 0.62
CA PRO A 368 14.39 13.10 1.80
C PRO A 368 13.93 12.40 3.07
N ALA A 369 14.77 12.37 4.09
CA ALA A 369 14.44 11.83 5.41
C ALA A 369 13.23 12.53 6.03
N SER A 370 12.95 13.78 5.64
CA SER A 370 11.79 14.56 6.06
C SER A 370 10.45 13.95 5.65
N ASN A 371 10.44 12.98 4.73
CA ASN A 371 9.24 12.20 4.41
C ASN A 371 8.78 11.35 5.62
N VAL A 372 9.70 10.92 6.48
CA VAL A 372 9.39 10.07 7.65
C VAL A 372 9.71 10.77 8.97
N PHE A 373 10.90 11.38 9.06
CA PHE A 373 11.40 12.01 10.27
C PHE A 373 11.14 13.52 10.27
N SER A 374 11.08 14.11 11.46
CA SER A 374 11.10 15.55 11.69
C SER A 374 12.54 16.09 11.63
N ASP A 375 12.70 17.41 11.45
CA ASP A 375 14.04 18.01 11.44
C ASP A 375 14.82 17.75 12.74
N ALA A 376 14.15 17.80 13.90
CA ALA A 376 14.78 17.49 15.18
C ALA A 376 15.25 16.02 15.29
N GLU A 377 14.50 15.09 14.69
CA GLU A 377 14.90 13.68 14.59
C GLU A 377 16.06 13.51 13.61
N ILE A 378 16.04 14.21 12.46
CA ILE A 378 17.13 14.23 11.48
C ILE A 378 18.41 14.80 12.10
N ASP A 379 18.34 15.87 12.88
CA ASP A 379 19.49 16.44 13.59
C ASP A 379 20.03 15.50 14.67
N THR A 380 19.16 14.65 15.22
CA THR A 380 19.56 13.59 16.16
C THR A 380 20.30 12.49 15.42
N LEU A 381 19.79 12.04 14.27
CA LEU A 381 20.46 11.08 13.41
C LEU A 381 21.82 11.61 12.94
N ALA A 382 21.91 12.90 12.58
CA ALA A 382 23.16 13.54 12.16
C ALA A 382 24.23 13.54 13.26
N ALA A 383 23.84 13.81 14.51
CA ALA A 383 24.77 13.72 15.63
C ALA A 383 25.17 12.28 15.97
N LEU A 384 24.30 11.30 15.69
CA LEU A 384 24.59 9.88 15.92
C LEU A 384 25.46 9.27 14.84
N GLY A 385 25.35 9.73 13.59
CA GLY A 385 26.05 9.18 12.43
C GLY A 385 27.52 8.81 12.69
N PRO A 386 28.36 9.76 13.14
CA PRO A 386 29.78 9.49 13.42
C PRO A 386 30.04 8.38 14.45
N THR A 387 29.11 8.17 15.40
CA THR A 387 29.23 7.11 16.43
C THR A 387 28.82 5.73 15.92
N LEU A 388 28.10 5.68 14.79
CA LEU A 388 27.58 4.46 14.19
C LEU A 388 28.50 3.93 13.08
N GLU A 389 29.37 4.77 12.54
CA GLU A 389 30.35 4.40 11.52
C GLU A 389 31.48 3.54 12.07
N GLY A 390 31.96 2.61 11.24
CA GLY A 390 33.11 1.78 11.55
C GLY A 390 34.36 2.21 10.77
N LYS A 391 35.44 1.44 10.94
CA LYS A 391 36.75 1.76 10.34
C LYS A 391 36.83 1.45 8.84
N THR A 392 35.96 0.58 8.33
CA THR A 392 35.96 0.15 6.93
C THR A 392 34.93 0.94 6.12
N GLU A 393 35.16 1.14 4.83
CA GLU A 393 34.20 1.75 3.89
C GLU A 393 32.80 1.12 3.98
N ARG A 394 32.70 -0.21 4.09
CA ARG A 394 31.43 -0.93 4.25
C ARG A 394 30.64 -0.57 5.51
N GLN A 395 31.33 -0.07 6.53
CA GLN A 395 30.76 0.38 7.80
C GLN A 395 30.58 1.90 7.85
N GLN A 396 30.87 2.62 6.77
CA GLN A 396 30.51 4.02 6.60
C GLN A 396 29.12 4.12 5.95
N ASN A 397 28.44 5.26 6.14
CA ASN A 397 27.14 5.47 5.53
C ASN A 397 27.32 5.97 4.09
N PRO A 398 26.97 5.18 3.05
CA PRO A 398 27.25 5.56 1.66
C PRO A 398 26.20 6.52 1.08
N HIS A 399 25.18 6.87 1.85
CA HIS A 399 24.01 7.59 1.33
C HIS A 399 24.12 9.11 1.57
N PRO A 400 23.58 9.94 0.65
CA PRO A 400 23.54 11.39 0.80
C PRO A 400 22.95 11.81 2.15
N PRO A 401 23.60 12.73 2.89
CA PRO A 401 23.07 13.23 4.15
C PRO A 401 21.64 13.73 4.02
N ARG A 402 20.82 13.49 5.06
CA ARG A 402 19.38 13.83 5.09
C ARG A 402 18.53 13.10 4.04
N SER A 403 19.03 12.10 3.32
CA SER A 403 18.20 11.16 2.58
C SER A 403 17.56 10.12 3.52
N LEU A 404 16.44 9.52 3.09
CA LEU A 404 15.77 8.46 3.82
C LEU A 404 16.62 7.19 3.89
N ALA A 405 17.43 6.93 2.86
CA ALA A 405 18.41 5.84 2.86
C ALA A 405 19.49 6.07 3.93
N TRP A 406 20.01 7.30 4.03
CA TRP A 406 20.96 7.71 5.08
C TRP A 406 20.38 7.55 6.49
N ALA A 407 19.12 7.99 6.68
CA ALA A 407 18.42 7.82 7.94
C ALA A 407 18.18 6.33 8.25
N GLY A 408 17.74 5.56 7.24
CA GLY A 408 17.51 4.13 7.34
C GLY A 408 18.77 3.35 7.70
N TRP A 409 19.92 3.69 7.13
CA TRP A 409 21.22 3.12 7.48
C TRP A 409 21.51 3.35 8.97
N SER A 410 21.35 4.57 9.46
CA SER A 410 21.59 4.93 10.87
C SER A 410 20.66 4.18 11.82
N ILE A 411 19.37 4.08 11.49
CA ILE A 411 18.40 3.27 12.24
C ILE A 411 18.79 1.79 12.23
N ALA A 412 19.21 1.25 11.09
CA ALA A 412 19.62 -0.15 11.00
C ALA A 412 20.85 -0.45 11.87
N ARG A 413 21.83 0.45 11.93
CA ARG A 413 23.01 0.35 12.80
C ARG A 413 22.62 0.32 14.27
N LEU A 414 21.74 1.23 14.72
CA LEU A 414 21.17 1.22 16.06
C LEU A 414 20.42 -0.09 16.37
N GLY A 415 19.85 -0.72 15.34
CA GLY A 415 19.19 -2.02 15.42
C GLY A 415 20.13 -3.23 15.48
N GLY A 416 21.45 -3.01 15.47
CA GLY A 416 22.49 -4.05 15.53
C GLY A 416 22.91 -4.61 14.18
N TRP A 417 22.60 -3.94 13.06
CA TRP A 417 23.12 -4.34 11.76
C TRP A 417 24.61 -3.95 11.63
N ASN A 418 25.43 -4.91 11.23
CA ASN A 418 26.89 -4.74 11.19
C ASN A 418 27.46 -4.46 9.78
N CYS A 419 26.60 -4.37 8.77
CA CYS A 419 26.92 -4.17 7.35
C CYS A 419 27.46 -5.40 6.56
N TYR A 420 27.79 -6.53 7.19
CA TYR A 420 28.50 -7.64 6.52
C TYR A 420 27.62 -8.74 5.91
N TYR A 421 26.39 -8.88 6.38
CA TYR A 421 25.52 -9.99 5.98
C TYR A 421 24.33 -9.52 5.14
N LYS A 422 23.16 -10.09 5.41
CA LYS A 422 21.91 -9.73 4.74
C LYS A 422 21.60 -8.24 4.96
N PRO A 423 20.93 -7.59 4.00
CA PRO A 423 20.35 -6.28 4.20
C PRO A 423 19.47 -6.24 5.47
N PRO A 424 19.38 -5.10 6.17
CA PRO A 424 18.58 -4.99 7.37
C PRO A 424 17.11 -5.26 7.09
N GLY A 425 16.53 -6.16 7.87
CA GLY A 425 15.12 -6.54 7.77
C GLY A 425 14.23 -5.71 8.70
N PRO A 426 12.89 -5.87 8.61
CA PRO A 426 11.93 -5.15 9.45
C PRO A 426 12.20 -5.25 10.97
N ILE A 427 12.69 -6.41 11.44
CA ILE A 427 13.03 -6.62 12.86
C ILE A 427 14.20 -5.74 13.30
N THR A 428 15.22 -5.59 12.45
CA THR A 428 16.36 -4.71 12.68
C THR A 428 15.90 -3.26 12.77
N PHE A 429 15.08 -2.81 11.82
CA PHE A 429 14.51 -1.46 11.84
C PHE A 429 13.67 -1.19 13.07
N ARG A 430 12.86 -2.15 13.55
CA ARG A 430 12.14 -2.02 14.81
C ARG A 430 13.08 -1.73 15.98
N ARG A 431 14.10 -2.58 16.18
CA ARG A 431 15.06 -2.42 17.28
C ARG A 431 15.78 -1.07 17.19
N GLY A 432 16.15 -0.67 15.98
CA GLY A 432 16.78 0.62 15.70
C GLY A 432 15.90 1.80 16.06
N MET A 433 14.63 1.77 15.67
CA MET A 433 13.66 2.81 16.02
C MET A 433 13.45 2.89 17.54
N GLU A 434 13.33 1.76 18.24
CA GLU A 434 13.22 1.73 19.70
C GLU A 434 14.40 2.43 20.37
N GLN A 435 15.63 2.11 19.96
CA GLN A 435 16.85 2.75 20.47
C GLN A 435 16.92 4.24 20.12
N PHE A 436 16.66 4.58 18.86
CA PHE A 436 16.70 5.96 18.37
C PHE A 436 15.79 6.88 19.18
N TYR A 437 14.55 6.48 19.44
CA TYR A 437 13.60 7.33 20.17
C TYR A 437 13.96 7.51 21.65
N GLN A 438 14.63 6.54 22.29
CA GLN A 438 15.16 6.76 23.65
C GLN A 438 16.25 7.83 23.63
N ILE A 439 17.18 7.76 22.67
CA ILE A 439 18.27 8.73 22.51
C ILE A 439 17.71 10.12 22.19
N HIS A 440 16.80 10.21 21.21
CA HIS A 440 16.16 11.46 20.82
C HIS A 440 15.43 12.13 22.00
N ARG A 441 14.68 11.34 22.78
CA ARG A 441 14.03 11.83 23.99
C ARG A 441 15.04 12.34 25.02
N GLY A 442 16.15 11.62 25.22
CA GLY A 442 17.24 12.03 26.10
C GLY A 442 17.85 13.38 25.68
N ARG A 443 18.17 13.54 24.39
CA ARG A 443 18.68 14.80 23.84
C ARG A 443 17.72 15.97 24.03
N HIS A 444 16.43 15.73 23.82
CA HIS A 444 15.40 16.75 24.02
C HIS A 444 15.23 17.13 25.51
N LEU A 445 15.35 16.18 26.44
CA LEU A 445 15.36 16.46 27.87
C LEU A 445 16.59 17.26 28.28
N GLY A 446 17.79 16.90 27.80
CA GLY A 446 19.03 17.63 28.09
C GLY A 446 18.96 19.10 27.66
N ARG A 447 18.41 19.39 26.49
CA ARG A 447 18.17 20.76 26.00
C ARG A 447 17.18 21.58 26.84
N LYS A 448 16.35 20.94 27.67
CA LYS A 448 15.41 21.62 28.58
C LYS A 448 15.98 21.88 29.96
N LEU A 449 17.07 21.21 30.31
CA LEU A 449 17.77 21.35 31.59
C LEU A 449 18.89 22.40 31.52
N GLN A 450 19.31 22.77 30.30
CA GLN A 450 20.10 23.96 30.00
C GLN A 450 19.18 25.16 29.86
#